data_AF-A0A1C0V8R8-F1
#
_entry.id   AF-A0A1C0V8R8-F1
#
_cell.length_a   1.000
_cell.length_b   1.000
_cell.length_c   1.000
_cell.angle_alpha   90.00
_cell.angle_beta   90.00
_cell.angle_gamma   90.00
#
_symmetry.space_group_name_H-M   'P 1'
#
loop_
_entity.id
_entity.type
_entity.pdbx_description
1 polymer ?
#
loop_
_entity_poly.entity_id
_entity_poly.type
_entity_poly.pdbx_seq_one_letter_code
_entity_poly.pdbx_strand_id
1 'polypeptide(L)' 'MNYHICGLEATPEWLKMESIDYIAECLEVCETLEMVADLREIFPRQTLRSASIKVCEAQRQRLINWLQVLNQQEKAA' A
#
# COMPACT_ATOMS: atom_id res chain seq x y z
N MET A 1 0.01 -1.82 -18.26
CA MET A 1 -0.84 -1.90 -17.05
C MET A 1 -0.91 -0.50 -16.48
N ASN A 2 -2.11 0.06 -16.32
CA ASN A 2 -2.29 1.35 -15.64
C ASN A 2 -2.40 1.06 -14.15
N TYR A 3 -1.41 1.47 -13.38
CA TYR A 3 -1.38 1.24 -11.93
C TYR A 3 -2.15 2.36 -11.23
N HIS A 4 -3.44 2.13 -11.01
CA HIS A 4 -4.33 3.12 -10.39
C HIS A 4 -4.10 3.23 -8.88
N ILE A 5 -4.28 4.44 -8.35
CA ILE A 5 -4.30 4.69 -6.90
C ILE A 5 -5.77 4.84 -6.48
N CYS A 6 -6.12 4.19 -5.37
CA CYS A 6 -7.40 4.37 -4.71
C CYS A 6 -7.65 5.87 -4.44
N GLY A 7 -8.64 6.43 -5.13
CA GLY A 7 -9.05 7.84 -4.99
C GLY A 7 -9.98 8.10 -3.80
N LEU A 8 -10.29 7.07 -3.00
CA LEU A 8 -11.20 7.19 -1.87
C LEU A 8 -10.47 7.70 -0.62
N GLU A 9 -11.19 8.43 0.21
CA GLU A 9 -10.75 8.76 1.56
C GLU A 9 -10.97 7.57 2.51
N ALA A 10 -10.12 7.44 3.52
CA ALA A 10 -10.29 6.40 4.52
C ALA A 10 -11.50 6.72 5.40
N THR A 11 -12.44 5.78 5.49
CA THR A 11 -13.53 5.88 6.46
C THR A 11 -13.00 5.56 7.87
N PRO A 12 -13.69 5.95 8.95
CA PRO A 12 -13.29 5.62 10.31
C PRO A 12 -13.13 4.10 10.55
N GLU A 13 -13.92 3.26 9.87
CA GLU A 13 -13.83 1.80 9.95
C GLU A 13 -12.47 1.32 9.46
N TRP A 14 -11.99 1.85 8.34
CA TRP A 14 -10.67 1.52 7.79
C TRP A 14 -9.51 1.94 8.68
N LEU A 15 -9.72 2.94 9.56
CA LEU A 15 -8.72 3.44 10.49
C LEU A 15 -8.76 2.72 11.85
N LYS A 16 -9.67 1.76 12.03
CA LYS A 16 -9.67 0.90 13.22
C LYS A 16 -8.41 0.04 13.23
N MET A 17 -7.96 -0.28 14.45
CA MET A 17 -6.75 -1.08 14.67
C MET A 17 -6.80 -2.42 13.91
N GLU A 18 -7.95 -3.11 13.94
CA GLU A 18 -8.18 -4.38 13.22
C GLU A 18 -7.96 -4.28 11.72
N SER A 19 -8.45 -3.21 11.09
CA SER A 19 -8.28 -2.99 9.65
C SER A 19 -6.84 -2.62 9.31
N ILE A 20 -6.19 -1.81 10.15
CA ILE A 20 -4.79 -1.45 9.98
C ILE A 20 -3.87 -2.67 10.16
N ASP A 21 -4.16 -3.56 11.11
CA ASP A 21 -3.41 -4.81 11.30
C ASP A 21 -3.57 -5.73 10.09
N TYR A 22 -4.79 -5.92 9.60
CA TYR A 22 -5.04 -6.69 8.38
C TYR A 22 -4.26 -6.16 7.17
N ILE A 23 -4.30 -4.83 6.94
CA ILE A 23 -3.56 -4.22 5.83
C ILE A 23 -2.04 -4.38 6.04
N ALA A 24 -1.55 -4.31 7.28
CA ALA A 24 -0.14 -4.53 7.57
C ALA A 24 0.30 -5.96 7.26
N GLU A 25 -0.52 -6.96 7.60
CA GLU A 25 -0.29 -8.36 7.22
C GLU A 25 -0.25 -8.52 5.69
N CYS A 26 -1.16 -7.87 4.96
CA CYS A 26 -1.13 -7.86 3.49
C CYS A 26 0.17 -7.26 2.94
N LEU A 27 0.65 -6.15 3.52
CA LEU A 27 1.91 -5.52 3.13
C LEU A 27 3.13 -6.38 3.47
N GLU A 28 3.07 -7.14 4.57
CA GLU A 28 4.15 -8.03 5.02
C GLU A 28 4.37 -9.18 4.04
N VAL A 29 3.29 -9.72 3.46
CA VAL A 29 3.32 -10.84 2.51
C VAL A 29 3.50 -10.41 1.05
N CYS A 30 3.64 -9.11 0.75
CA CYS A 30 3.90 -8.65 -0.62
C CYS A 30 5.27 -9.14 -1.11
N GLU A 31 5.28 -9.92 -2.19
CA GLU A 31 6.52 -10.45 -2.78
C GLU A 31 6.90 -9.77 -4.10
N THR A 32 5.93 -9.10 -4.76
CA THR A 32 6.13 -8.47 -6.07
C THR A 32 5.63 -7.04 -6.11
N LEU A 33 6.11 -6.29 -7.11
CA LEU A 33 5.65 -4.94 -7.44
C LEU A 33 4.13 -4.90 -7.70
N GLU A 34 3.63 -5.92 -8.41
CA GLU A 34 2.22 -6.02 -8.81
C GLU A 34 1.29 -6.15 -7.61
N MET A 35 1.67 -6.96 -6.60
CA MET A 35 0.88 -7.07 -5.36
C MET A 35 0.75 -5.72 -4.66
N VAL A 36 1.81 -4.91 -4.63
CA VAL A 36 1.76 -3.56 -4.04
C VAL A 36 0.85 -2.64 -4.85
N ALA A 37 0.84 -2.78 -6.18
CA ALA A 37 -0.07 -2.02 -7.03
C ALA A 37 -1.54 -2.37 -6.76
N ASP A 38 -1.87 -3.65 -6.62
CA ASP A 38 -3.21 -4.10 -6.28
C ASP A 38 -3.66 -3.52 -4.93
N LEU A 39 -2.78 -3.56 -3.91
CA LEU A 39 -3.09 -2.98 -2.61
C LEU A 39 -3.30 -1.47 -2.67
N ARG A 40 -2.59 -0.75 -3.54
CA ARG A 40 -2.78 0.69 -3.77
C ARG A 40 -4.10 1.02 -4.44
N GLU A 41 -4.64 0.11 -5.24
CA GLU A 41 -5.94 0.27 -5.89
C GLU A 41 -7.08 -0.02 -4.91
N ILE A 42 -6.90 -1.01 -4.04
CA ILE A 42 -7.91 -1.48 -3.10
C ILE A 42 -8.03 -0.55 -1.88
N PHE A 43 -6.89 -0.18 -1.28
CA PHE A 43 -6.88 0.50 0.02
C PHE A 43 -6.64 2.01 -0.11
N PRO A 44 -7.39 2.84 0.64
CA PRO A 44 -7.13 4.27 0.71
C PRO A 44 -5.70 4.58 1.14
N ARG A 45 -5.09 5.61 0.55
CA ARG A 45 -3.69 5.97 0.83
C ARG A 45 -3.37 6.16 2.32
N GLN A 46 -4.32 6.70 3.08
CA GLN A 46 -4.15 6.93 4.51
C GLN A 46 -4.03 5.62 5.30
N THR A 47 -4.75 4.56 4.90
CA THR A 47 -4.75 3.28 5.61
C THR A 47 -3.44 2.53 5.34
N LEU A 48 -2.99 2.53 4.08
CA LEU A 48 -1.67 2.00 3.68
C LEU A 48 -0.54 2.67 4.43
N ARG A 49 -0.59 4.01 4.57
CA ARG A 49 0.39 4.77 5.34
C ARG A 49 0.42 4.33 6.80
N SER A 50 -0.74 4.23 7.45
CA SER A 50 -0.85 3.79 8.84
C SER A 50 -0.36 2.35 9.03
N ALA A 51 -0.74 1.44 8.13
CA ALA A 51 -0.35 0.03 8.17
C ALA A 51 1.16 -0.17 7.94
N SER A 52 1.78 0.61 7.04
CA SER A 52 3.21 0.52 6.75
C SER A 52 4.13 0.72 7.98
N ILE A 53 3.63 1.38 9.03
CA ILE A 53 4.37 1.61 10.29
C ILE A 53 4.52 0.31 11.10
N LYS A 54 3.62 -0.67 10.89
CA LYS A 54 3.63 -1.96 11.57
C LYS A 54 4.45 -3.03 10.83
N VAL A 55 4.73 -2.83 9.54
CA VAL A 55 5.53 -3.72 8.69
C VAL A 55 6.99 -3.71 9.13
N CYS A 56 7.66 -4.87 9.03
CA CYS A 56 9.07 -5.01 9.41
C CYS A 56 9.97 -4.10 8.53
N GLU A 57 11.15 -3.74 9.04
CA GLU A 57 12.02 -2.76 8.37
C GLU A 57 12.47 -3.22 6.98
N ALA A 58 12.87 -4.49 6.84
CA ALA A 58 13.34 -5.04 5.57
C ALA A 58 12.23 -4.98 4.50
N GLN A 59 11.01 -5.36 4.88
CA GLN A 59 9.86 -5.34 3.99
C GLN A 59 9.43 -3.90 3.68
N ARG A 60 9.45 -3.00 4.66
CA ARG A 60 9.19 -1.56 4.44
C ARG A 60 10.12 -0.96 3.41
N GLN A 61 11.42 -1.29 3.43
CA GLN A 61 12.36 -0.82 2.42
C GLN A 61 12.03 -1.34 1.02
N ARG A 62 11.63 -2.62 0.89
CA ARG A 62 11.16 -3.17 -0.39
C ARG A 62 9.92 -2.44 -0.90
N LEU A 63 8.93 -2.23 -0.03
CA LEU A 63 7.71 -1.49 -0.35
C LEU A 63 8.04 -0.06 -0.82
N ILE A 64 8.95 0.65 -0.17
CA ILE A 64 9.38 2.00 -0.59
C ILE A 64 9.96 1.97 -2.00
N ASN A 65 10.86 1.04 -2.30
CA ASN A 65 11.47 0.90 -3.62
C ASN A 65 10.42 0.60 -4.71
N TRP A 66 9.48 -0.30 -4.42
CA TRP A 66 8.37 -0.62 -5.32
C TRP A 66 7.43 0.56 -5.53
N LEU A 67 7.10 1.30 -4.47
CA LEU A 67 6.28 2.51 -4.55
C LEU A 67 6.94 3.59 -5.42
N GLN A 68 8.27 3.75 -5.36
CA GLN A 68 9.00 4.68 -6.22
C GLN A 68 8.87 4.32 -7.69
N VAL A 69 9.04 3.04 -8.05
CA VAL A 69 8.89 2.55 -9.43
C VAL A 69 7.46 2.77 -9.93
N LEU A 70 6.45 2.39 -9.13
CA LEU A 70 5.04 2.56 -9.49
C LEU A 70 4.68 4.04 -9.68
N ASN A 71 5.20 4.95 -8.84
CA ASN A 71 4.96 6.38 -8.98
C ASN A 71 5.64 6.99 -10.22
N GLN A 72 6.77 6.42 -10.67
CA GLN A 72 7.39 6.83 -11.93
C GLN A 72 6.57 6.36 -13.13
N GLN A 73 6.00 5.15 -13.06
CA GLN A 73 5.15 4.60 -14.12
C GLN A 73 3.83 5.37 -14.24
N GLU A 74 3.20 5.78 -13.13
CA GLU A 74 1.99 6.61 -13.16
C GLU A 74 2.24 7.96 -13.85
N LYS A 75 3.36 8.63 -13.56
CA LYS A 75 3.70 9.93 -14.18
C LYS A 75 3.98 9.85 -15.68
N ALA A 76 4.32 8.66 -16.17
CA ALA A 76 4.64 8.42 -17.57
C ALA A 76 3.42 7.96 -18.39
N ALA A 77 2.31 7.62 -17.72
CA ALA A 77 1.05 7.19 -18.31
C ALA A 77 0.08 8.37 -18.47
#